data_AF-A0A2G9I2Y3-F1
#
_entry.id   AF-A0A2G9I2Y3-F1
#
_cell.length_a   1.000
_cell.length_b   1.000
_cell.length_c   1.000
_cell.angle_alpha   90.00
_cell.angle_beta   90.00
_cell.angle_gamma   90.00
#
_symmetry.space_group_name_H-M   'P 1'
#
loop_
_entity.id
_entity.type
_entity.pdbx_description
1 polymer ?
#
loop_
_entity_poly.entity_id
_entity_poly.type
_entity_poly.pdbx_seq_one_letter_code
_entity_poly.pdbx_strand_id
1 'polypeptide(L)'
;MAIQDFLVASILLSCFVSTSYGVSFSSLPETLVVTASPRPGQVLKAGEDTITVSWLLNTSSPAGIDSAYKTVKVKLCYAPISQQDRAWRKTVDDLEKDKTCQHMIVAKAYSSSNNNFTWIVQKEVPTATYFIRAYV
;
A
#
# COMPACT_ATOMS: atom_id res chain seq x y z
N MET A 1 -53.23 2.49 16.71
CA MET A 1 -52.49 3.14 15.60
C MET A 1 -51.08 3.60 15.99
N ALA A 2 -50.79 3.97 17.24
CA ALA A 2 -49.44 4.43 17.63
C ALA A 2 -48.32 3.35 17.66
N ILE A 3 -48.66 2.06 17.83
CA ILE A 3 -47.67 0.97 17.95
C ILE A 3 -47.17 0.50 16.57
N GLN A 4 -48.00 0.67 15.54
CA GLN A 4 -47.71 0.23 14.17
C GLN A 4 -46.71 1.17 13.49
N ASP A 5 -46.84 2.49 13.71
CA ASP A 5 -45.90 3.50 13.22
C ASP A 5 -44.51 3.39 13.87
N PHE A 6 -44.47 2.98 15.15
CA PHE A 6 -43.21 2.78 15.89
C PHE A 6 -42.43 1.55 15.39
N LEU A 7 -43.13 0.47 15.06
CA LEU A 7 -42.51 -0.75 14.50
C LEU A 7 -41.96 -0.50 13.08
N VAL A 8 -42.67 0.25 12.25
CA VAL A 8 -42.21 0.61 10.90
C VAL A 8 -40.97 1.51 10.95
N ALA A 9 -40.94 2.49 11.87
CA ALA A 9 -39.76 3.34 12.07
C ALA A 9 -38.53 2.53 12.56
N SER A 10 -38.75 1.51 13.40
CA SER A 10 -37.70 0.63 13.93
C SER A 10 -37.08 -0.25 12.83
N ILE A 11 -37.90 -0.75 11.90
CA ILE A 11 -37.46 -1.59 10.78
C ILE A 11 -36.66 -0.76 9.76
N LEU A 12 -37.08 0.48 9.47
CA LEU A 12 -36.38 1.37 8.54
C LEU A 12 -35.01 1.83 9.07
N LEU A 13 -34.84 1.95 10.39
CA LEU A 13 -33.56 2.32 11.01
C LEU A 13 -32.50 1.19 10.95
N SER A 14 -32.94 -0.07 10.79
CA SER A 14 -32.04 -1.23 10.76
C SER A 14 -31.32 -1.45 9.42
N CYS A 15 -31.72 -0.76 8.36
CA CYS A 15 -31.18 -0.93 7.00
C CYS A 15 -29.91 -0.13 6.71
N PHE A 16 -29.39 0.66 7.66
CA PHE A 16 -28.21 1.51 7.48
C PHE A 16 -26.92 0.96 8.11
N VAL A 17 -26.86 -0.32 8.45
CA VAL A 17 -25.57 -0.97 8.78
C VAL A 17 -24.85 -1.25 7.46
N SER A 18 -24.31 -0.20 6.85
CA SER A 18 -23.33 -0.34 5.77
C SER A 18 -22.12 -1.04 6.37
N THR A 19 -21.91 -2.31 6.01
CA THR A 19 -20.69 -3.02 6.35
C THR A 19 -19.57 -2.44 5.49
N SER A 20 -18.90 -1.40 5.99
CA SER A 20 -17.63 -0.94 5.43
C SER A 20 -16.58 -2.00 5.77
N TYR A 21 -16.48 -3.04 4.95
CA TYR A 21 -15.38 -3.98 5.05
C TYR A 21 -14.11 -3.26 4.57
N GLY A 22 -13.31 -2.76 5.52
CA GLY A 22 -11.96 -2.27 5.25
C GLY A 22 -11.07 -3.42 4.77
N VAL A 23 -10.14 -3.13 3.87
CA VAL A 23 -9.12 -4.11 3.45
C VAL A 23 -8.04 -4.15 4.52
N SER A 24 -7.66 -5.36 4.96
CA SER A 24 -6.58 -5.53 5.94
C SER A 24 -5.30 -6.04 5.29
N PHE A 25 -4.12 -5.65 5.80
CA PHE A 25 -2.84 -6.15 5.30
C PHE A 25 -2.74 -7.66 5.46
N SER A 26 -3.18 -8.17 6.60
CA SER A 26 -3.23 -9.59 6.93
C SER A 26 -4.01 -10.43 5.91
N SER A 27 -4.95 -9.83 5.18
CA SER A 27 -5.77 -10.49 4.16
C SER A 27 -5.20 -10.43 2.74
N LEU A 28 -4.18 -9.59 2.50
CA LEU A 28 -3.67 -9.36 1.15
C LEU A 28 -2.71 -10.47 0.70
N PRO A 29 -2.89 -11.01 -0.52
CA PRO A 29 -1.96 -11.97 -1.08
C PRO A 29 -0.66 -11.30 -1.54
N GLU A 30 0.47 -11.93 -1.26
CA GLU A 30 1.80 -11.48 -1.72
C GLU A 30 2.10 -11.94 -3.15
N THR A 31 1.47 -11.25 -4.11
CA THR A 31 1.54 -11.65 -5.52
C THR A 31 2.65 -10.96 -6.32
N LEU A 32 3.20 -9.85 -5.83
CA LEU A 32 4.28 -9.13 -6.51
C LEU A 32 5.58 -9.23 -5.71
N VAL A 33 6.65 -9.66 -6.38
CA VAL A 33 8.01 -9.60 -5.86
C VAL A 33 8.60 -8.24 -6.26
N VAL A 34 9.08 -7.48 -5.29
CA VAL A 34 9.68 -6.17 -5.50
C VAL A 34 11.19 -6.24 -5.24
N THR A 35 11.97 -5.67 -6.15
CA THR A 35 13.42 -5.50 -5.98
C THR A 35 13.80 -4.05 -6.17
N ALA A 36 14.91 -3.64 -5.54
CA ALA A 36 15.42 -2.28 -5.63
C ALA A 36 16.95 -2.30 -5.76
N SER A 37 17.51 -1.31 -6.44
CA SER A 37 18.95 -1.18 -6.65
C SER A 37 19.78 -0.92 -5.37
N PRO A 38 19.29 -0.20 -4.33
CA PRO A 38 20.10 0.03 -3.14
C PRO A 38 20.31 -1.25 -2.33
N ARG A 39 21.52 -1.38 -1.76
CA ARG A 39 21.82 -2.50 -0.84
C ARG A 39 21.22 -2.22 0.54
N PRO A 40 20.84 -3.27 1.30
CA PRO A 40 20.44 -3.09 2.70
C PRO A 40 21.52 -2.32 3.48
N GLY A 41 21.12 -1.24 4.15
CA GLY A 41 22.04 -0.37 4.90
C GLY A 41 22.75 0.71 4.09
N GLN A 42 22.55 0.77 2.77
CA GLN A 42 23.07 1.86 1.94
C GLN A 42 22.37 3.17 2.27
N VAL A 43 23.15 4.21 2.55
CA VAL A 43 22.66 5.57 2.77
C VAL A 43 22.52 6.26 1.41
N LEU A 44 21.37 6.89 1.18
CA LEU A 44 21.08 7.67 -0.02
C LEU A 44 20.81 9.12 0.36
N LYS A 45 21.32 10.04 -0.45
CA LYS A 45 21.10 11.47 -0.32
C LYS A 45 19.90 11.91 -1.16
N ALA A 46 18.89 12.42 -0.47
CA ALA A 46 17.71 12.99 -1.09
C ALA A 46 18.07 14.18 -1.99
N GLY A 47 17.46 14.23 -3.17
CA GLY A 47 17.67 15.22 -4.22
C GLY A 47 18.85 14.94 -5.15
N GLU A 48 19.62 13.87 -4.91
CA GLU A 48 20.83 13.55 -5.67
C GLU A 48 20.85 12.07 -6.08
N ASP A 49 20.66 11.15 -5.14
CA ASP A 49 20.74 9.72 -5.41
C ASP A 49 19.45 9.17 -6.02
N THR A 50 19.60 8.11 -6.83
CA THR A 50 18.50 7.43 -7.50
C THR A 50 18.32 6.01 -6.99
N ILE A 51 17.09 5.52 -7.05
CA ILE A 51 16.74 4.13 -6.85
C ILE A 51 16.10 3.60 -8.13
N THR A 52 16.49 2.41 -8.56
CA THR A 52 15.79 1.66 -9.60
C THR A 52 14.98 0.58 -8.92
N VAL A 53 13.67 0.62 -9.11
CA VAL A 53 12.74 -0.37 -8.56
C VAL A 53 12.18 -1.21 -9.68
N SER A 54 12.06 -2.51 -9.43
CA SER A 54 11.47 -3.47 -10.35
C SER A 54 10.46 -4.33 -9.61
N TRP A 55 9.41 -4.76 -10.31
CA TRP A 55 8.41 -5.65 -9.73
C TRP A 55 7.98 -6.70 -10.74
N LEU A 56 7.72 -7.91 -10.27
CA LEU A 56 7.32 -9.03 -11.10
C LEU A 56 6.27 -9.87 -10.39
N LEU A 57 5.43 -10.56 -11.17
CA LEU A 57 4.49 -11.51 -10.61
C LEU A 57 5.27 -12.64 -9.95
N ASN A 58 4.95 -12.94 -8.69
CA ASN A 58 5.52 -14.05 -7.97
C ASN A 58 5.13 -15.35 -8.68
N THR A 59 6.13 -16.17 -9.03
CA THR A 59 5.95 -17.43 -9.78
C THR A 59 5.11 -18.46 -9.03
N SER A 60 4.95 -18.31 -7.72
CA SER A 60 4.07 -19.15 -6.90
C SER A 60 2.60 -18.71 -6.94
N SER A 61 2.29 -17.58 -7.59
CA SER A 61 0.91 -17.07 -7.70
C SER A 61 0.11 -17.87 -8.75
N PRO A 62 -1.22 -17.99 -8.58
CA PRO A 62 -2.07 -18.60 -9.59
C PRO A 62 -1.92 -17.93 -10.96
N ALA A 63 -1.90 -18.73 -12.03
CA ALA A 63 -1.82 -18.22 -13.40
C ALA A 63 -3.02 -17.31 -13.71
N GLY A 64 -2.76 -16.16 -14.34
CA GLY A 64 -3.79 -15.20 -14.75
C GLY A 64 -4.33 -14.30 -13.64
N ILE A 65 -3.80 -14.36 -12.41
CA ILE A 65 -4.20 -13.46 -11.32
C ILE A 65 -3.93 -11.98 -11.64
N ASP A 66 -2.92 -11.74 -12.47
CA ASP A 66 -2.50 -10.42 -12.93
C ASP A 66 -3.43 -9.81 -13.98
N SER A 67 -4.39 -10.57 -14.52
CA SER A 67 -5.42 -10.04 -15.42
C SER A 67 -6.28 -8.94 -14.79
N ALA A 68 -6.40 -8.93 -13.46
CA ALA A 68 -7.09 -7.88 -12.71
C ALA A 68 -6.21 -6.64 -12.45
N TYR A 69 -4.89 -6.71 -12.67
CA TYR A 69 -3.97 -5.64 -12.31
C TYR A 69 -4.05 -4.51 -13.33
N LYS A 70 -4.55 -3.35 -12.89
CA LYS A 70 -4.65 -2.16 -13.73
C LYS A 70 -3.46 -1.24 -13.56
N THR A 71 -3.16 -0.86 -12.32
CA THR A 71 -2.14 0.14 -12.01
C THR A 71 -1.34 -0.31 -10.80
N VAL A 72 -0.04 -0.45 -10.99
CA VAL A 72 0.88 -0.69 -9.87
C VAL A 72 1.29 0.64 -9.27
N LYS A 73 1.05 0.78 -7.96
CA LYS A 73 1.53 1.87 -7.13
C LYS A 73 2.71 1.38 -6.31
N VAL A 74 3.91 1.87 -6.61
CA VAL A 74 5.11 1.57 -5.83
C VAL A 74 5.33 2.72 -4.85
N LYS A 75 5.44 2.38 -3.57
CA LYS A 75 5.57 3.34 -2.49
C LYS A 75 6.80 3.06 -1.64
N LEU A 76 7.38 4.13 -1.10
CA LEU A 76 8.41 4.08 -0.08
C LEU A 76 7.74 4.03 1.29
N CYS A 77 8.19 3.11 2.14
CA CYS A 77 7.55 2.72 3.38
C CYS A 77 8.53 2.78 4.55
N TYR A 78 8.12 3.33 5.69
CA TYR A 78 8.98 3.42 6.88
C TYR A 78 9.29 2.03 7.45
N ALA A 79 10.57 1.67 7.53
CA ALA A 79 11.00 0.44 8.20
C ALA A 79 10.66 0.48 9.71
N PRO A 80 10.51 -0.67 10.39
CA PRO A 80 10.09 -0.72 11.80
C PRO A 80 10.89 0.20 12.73
N ILE A 81 12.22 0.24 12.57
CA ILE A 81 13.10 1.12 13.35
C ILE A 81 12.78 2.61 13.19
N SER A 82 12.22 3.01 12.05
CA SER A 82 11.83 4.38 11.73
C SER A 82 10.39 4.73 12.09
N GLN A 83 9.64 3.79 12.67
CA GLN A 83 8.29 3.98 13.19
C GLN A 83 8.24 4.16 14.71
N GLN A 84 9.30 3.78 15.43
CA GLN A 84 9.38 3.90 16.89
C GLN A 84 9.09 5.33 17.34
N ASP A 85 8.18 5.48 18.30
CA ASP A 85 7.70 6.76 18.88
C ASP A 85 7.15 7.77 17.85
N ARG A 86 6.80 7.31 16.65
CA ARG A 86 6.29 8.13 15.55
C ARG A 86 4.94 7.61 15.08
N ALA A 87 3.89 7.93 15.83
CA ALA A 87 2.52 7.51 15.53
C ALA A 87 2.06 7.89 14.11
N TRP A 88 2.63 8.96 13.53
CA TRP A 88 2.37 9.37 12.15
C TRP A 88 3.08 8.51 11.09
N ARG A 89 3.77 7.44 11.46
CA ARG A 89 4.45 6.48 10.55
C ARG A 89 4.04 5.03 10.79
N LYS A 90 3.19 4.80 11.80
CA LYS A 90 2.87 3.49 12.37
C LYS A 90 2.12 2.60 11.37
N THR A 91 2.52 1.34 11.30
CA THR A 91 1.76 0.31 10.57
C THR A 91 0.48 -0.02 11.32
N VAL A 92 -0.63 -0.06 10.60
CA VAL A 92 -1.94 -0.51 11.09
C VAL A 92 -2.47 -1.54 10.09
N ASP A 93 -3.11 -2.61 10.57
CA ASP A 93 -3.60 -3.69 9.70
C ASP A 93 -4.67 -3.18 8.71
N ASP A 94 -5.55 -2.28 9.17
CA ASP A 94 -6.50 -1.55 8.32
C ASP A 94 -5.74 -0.63 7.33
N LEU A 95 -5.78 -0.97 6.04
CA LEU A 95 -5.04 -0.26 4.99
C LEU A 95 -5.43 1.21 4.88
N GLU A 96 -6.68 1.57 5.18
CA GLU A 96 -7.13 2.95 5.10
C GLU A 96 -6.48 3.82 6.19
N LYS A 97 -6.13 3.19 7.32
CA LYS A 97 -5.50 3.83 8.47
C LYS A 97 -3.97 3.70 8.46
N ASP A 98 -3.41 2.94 7.54
CA ASP A 98 -1.97 2.72 7.45
C ASP A 98 -1.21 4.01 7.15
N LYS A 99 -0.17 4.27 7.95
CA LYS A 99 0.70 5.44 7.78
C LYS A 99 2.13 5.04 7.40
N THR A 100 2.38 3.77 7.10
CA THR A 100 3.72 3.29 6.83
C THR A 100 4.21 3.68 5.44
N CYS A 101 3.36 3.60 4.41
CA CYS A 101 3.73 3.87 3.01
C CYS A 101 3.17 5.21 2.52
N GLN A 102 3.85 6.31 2.83
CA GLN A 102 3.36 7.68 2.56
C GLN A 102 3.88 8.29 1.26
N HIS A 103 5.06 7.87 0.79
CA HIS A 103 5.71 8.51 -0.35
C HIS A 103 5.53 7.67 -1.61
N MET A 104 4.94 8.25 -2.65
CA MET A 104 4.76 7.59 -3.93
C MET A 104 6.07 7.67 -4.73
N ILE A 105 6.57 6.52 -5.19
CA ILE A 105 7.70 6.44 -6.14
C ILE A 105 7.15 6.54 -7.56
N VAL A 106 6.16 5.70 -7.89
CA VAL A 106 5.51 5.68 -9.21
C VAL A 106 4.12 5.06 -9.12
N ALA A 107 3.21 5.55 -9.96
CA ALA A 107 1.97 4.87 -10.30
C ALA A 107 1.97 4.65 -11.81
N LYS A 108 2.02 3.40 -12.27
CA LYS A 108 2.01 3.08 -13.71
C LYS A 108 1.16 1.86 -14.01
N ALA A 109 0.70 1.77 -15.26
CA ALA A 109 -0.02 0.60 -15.73
C ALA A 109 0.82 -0.67 -15.52
N TYR A 110 0.17 -1.75 -15.09
CA TYR A 110 0.83 -3.05 -14.99
C TYR A 110 1.16 -3.57 -16.40
N SER A 111 2.33 -4.20 -16.52
CA SER A 111 2.73 -4.95 -17.71
C SER A 111 3.31 -6.28 -17.25
N SER A 112 3.06 -7.38 -17.96
CA SER A 112 3.69 -8.66 -17.62
C SER A 112 5.22 -8.67 -17.89
N SER A 113 5.70 -7.70 -18.66
CA SER A 113 7.12 -7.50 -19.00
C SER A 113 7.58 -6.07 -18.70
N ASN A 114 8.87 -5.87 -18.42
CA ASN A 114 9.50 -4.54 -18.31
C ASN A 114 8.91 -3.61 -17.22
N ASN A 115 8.59 -4.19 -16.07
CA ASN A 115 8.20 -3.47 -14.87
C ASN A 115 9.42 -2.96 -14.10
N ASN A 116 10.01 -1.87 -14.57
CA ASN A 116 11.00 -1.12 -13.82
C ASN A 116 10.68 0.37 -13.83
N PHE A 117 11.30 1.10 -12.91
CA PHE A 117 11.28 2.55 -12.84
C PHE A 117 12.49 3.08 -12.07
N THR A 118 13.16 4.10 -12.62
CA THR A 118 14.23 4.82 -11.92
C THR A 118 13.68 6.13 -11.37
N TRP A 119 13.90 6.35 -10.09
CA TRP A 119 13.38 7.50 -9.35
C TRP A 119 14.50 8.17 -8.56
N ILE A 120 14.58 9.50 -8.65
CA ILE A 120 15.42 10.28 -7.74
C ILE A 120 14.74 10.37 -6.38
N VAL A 121 15.47 10.10 -5.30
CA VAL A 121 14.92 10.25 -3.95
C VAL A 121 14.54 11.71 -3.76
N GLN A 122 13.26 12.01 -3.62
CA GLN A 122 12.77 13.39 -3.51
C GLN A 122 13.32 14.10 -2.27
N LYS A 123 13.55 15.43 -2.36
CA LYS A 123 14.12 16.23 -1.27
C LYS A 123 13.20 16.30 -0.04
N GLU A 124 11.91 16.13 -0.26
CA GLU A 124 10.85 16.16 0.74
C GLU A 124 10.77 14.84 1.54
N VAL A 125 11.46 13.78 1.10
CA VAL A 125 11.52 12.51 1.81
C VAL A 125 12.34 12.70 3.09
N PRO A 126 11.74 12.52 4.28
CA PRO A 126 12.45 12.77 5.51
C PRO A 126 13.51 11.68 5.75
N THR A 127 14.56 12.03 6.49
CA THR A 127 15.59 11.06 6.87
C THR A 127 14.99 9.92 7.70
N ALA A 128 15.12 8.69 7.20
CA ALA A 128 14.67 7.47 7.85
C ALA A 128 15.26 6.23 7.15
N THR A 129 15.05 5.06 7.75
CA THR A 129 15.23 3.77 7.09
C THR A 129 13.91 3.37 6.43
N TYR A 130 14.00 2.92 5.18
CA TYR A 130 12.82 2.60 4.37
C TYR A 130 12.92 1.20 3.76
N PHE A 131 11.75 0.64 3.44
CA PHE A 131 11.58 -0.45 2.50
C PHE A 131 10.60 -0.01 1.40
N ILE A 132 10.44 -0.82 0.35
CA ILE A 132 9.58 -0.49 -0.80
C ILE A 132 8.48 -1.54 -0.89
N ARG A 133 7.24 -1.11 -1.15
CA ARG A 133 6.10 -2.00 -1.38
C ARG A 133 5.35 -1.59 -2.65
N ALA A 134 4.85 -2.58 -3.38
CA ALA A 134 3.99 -2.38 -4.53
C ALA A 134 2.55 -2.79 -4.20
N TYR A 135 1.58 -2.05 -4.74
CA TYR A 135 0.15 -2.27 -4.60
C TYR A 135 -0.50 -2.30 -5.98
N VAL A 136 -1.54 -3.13 -6.16
CA VAL A 136 -2.35 -3.24 -7.39
C VAL A 136 -3.81 -2.93 -7.12
#